data_AF-N9KMA7-F1
#
_entry.id   AF-N9KMA7-F1
#
_cell.length_a   1.000
_cell.length_b   1.000
_cell.length_c   1.000
_cell.angle_alpha   90.00
_cell.angle_beta   90.00
_cell.angle_gamma   90.00
#
_symmetry.space_group_name_H-M   'P 1'
#
loop_
_entity.id
_entity.type
_entity.pdbx_description
1 polymer ?
#
loop_
_entity_poly.entity_id
_entity_poly.type
_entity_poly.pdbx_seq_one_letter_code
_entity_poly.pdbx_strand_id
1 'polypeptide(L)'
;MSQTIHERLNQIPERILSTEFLTGQGLGNEIGFWIFDYAPEDELKVREYLHFLDGMLEKKHSQLKVVNINLLQAVVDYLDERNFIDKAIQMQKAKGDEALLKALKGPLHMDKFAPYLVSKYATNAQDIVLMTGVEAANLRASVGTTGDSYDNALAETVNGLYKTEVIEYLKADWQGLADVQLATLNWVDWFNKKRVHSSLGYVSPFDFEAMYYDKINLLGQVA
;
A
#
# COMPACT_ATOMS: atom_id res chain seq x y z
N MET A 1 -18.60 -17.40 12.30
CA MET A 1 -19.68 -16.68 11.60
C MET A 1 -19.10 -15.37 11.12
N SER A 2 -19.27 -15.03 9.84
CA SER A 2 -18.86 -13.71 9.33
C SER A 2 -19.61 -12.63 10.11
N GLN A 3 -18.90 -11.64 10.66
CA GLN A 3 -19.54 -10.46 11.23
C GLN A 3 -20.32 -9.73 10.13
N THR A 4 -21.44 -9.13 10.50
CA THR A 4 -22.20 -8.27 9.60
C THR A 4 -21.46 -6.96 9.36
N ILE A 5 -21.72 -6.29 8.24
CA ILE A 5 -21.12 -4.98 7.94
C ILE A 5 -21.39 -3.95 9.05
N HIS A 6 -22.57 -3.97 9.66
CA HIS A 6 -22.90 -3.07 10.77
C HIS A 6 -22.03 -3.31 12.01
N GLU A 7 -21.78 -4.57 12.36
CA GLU A 7 -20.88 -4.91 13.48
C GLU A 7 -19.43 -4.51 13.19
N ARG A 8 -18.98 -4.65 11.94
CA ARG A 8 -17.64 -4.22 11.51
C ARG A 8 -17.52 -2.69 11.53
N LEU A 9 -18.50 -1.97 11.01
CA LEU A 9 -18.52 -0.50 11.01
C LEU A 9 -18.44 0.06 12.43
N ASN A 10 -19.12 -0.57 13.39
CA ASN A 10 -19.07 -0.14 14.80
C ASN A 10 -17.69 -0.30 15.47
N GLN A 11 -16.76 -1.02 14.86
CA GLN A 11 -15.37 -1.12 15.34
C GLN A 11 -14.53 0.09 14.91
N ILE A 12 -14.96 0.85 13.89
CA ILE A 12 -14.21 2.01 13.38
C ILE A 12 -13.91 3.00 14.51
N PRO A 13 -14.88 3.48 15.30
CA PRO A 13 -14.60 4.46 16.36
C PRO A 13 -13.68 3.89 17.43
N GLU A 14 -13.89 2.64 17.85
CA GLU A 14 -13.05 1.98 18.85
C GLU A 14 -11.58 1.93 18.40
N ARG A 15 -11.36 1.67 17.11
CA ARG A 15 -10.02 1.60 16.53
C ARG A 15 -9.37 2.97 16.36
N ILE A 16 -10.02 3.92 15.68
CA ILE A 16 -9.40 5.21 15.33
C ILE A 16 -9.25 6.14 16.53
N LEU A 17 -10.03 5.94 17.61
CA LEU A 17 -9.95 6.71 18.85
C LEU A 17 -9.05 6.06 19.91
N SER A 18 -8.50 4.88 19.61
CA SER A 18 -7.53 4.23 20.50
C SER A 18 -6.26 5.06 20.66
N THR A 19 -5.68 5.01 21.85
CA THR A 19 -4.42 5.72 22.14
C THR A 19 -3.30 5.19 21.24
N GLU A 20 -3.27 3.88 21.01
CA GLU A 20 -2.29 3.20 20.17
C GLU A 20 -2.32 3.75 18.73
N PHE A 21 -3.52 3.94 18.16
CA PHE A 21 -3.69 4.50 16.83
C PHE A 21 -3.28 5.97 16.77
N LEU A 22 -3.77 6.79 17.71
CA LEU A 22 -3.52 8.23 17.74
C LEU A 22 -2.06 8.59 18.03
N THR A 23 -1.35 7.75 18.79
CA THR A 23 0.06 7.97 19.13
C THR A 23 1.02 7.25 18.21
N GLY A 24 0.52 6.46 17.24
CA GLY A 24 1.34 5.65 16.35
C GLY A 24 2.19 4.61 17.08
N GLN A 25 1.78 4.18 18.27
CA GLN A 25 2.52 3.20 19.06
C GLN A 25 2.06 1.78 18.69
N GLY A 26 2.81 1.15 17.78
CA GLY A 26 2.73 -0.27 17.45
C GLY A 26 4.05 -1.01 17.71
N LEU A 27 3.98 -2.35 17.81
CA LEU A 27 5.13 -3.25 17.88
C LEU A 27 5.92 -3.24 16.55
N GLY A 28 6.59 -2.15 16.24
CA GLY A 28 7.32 -2.03 14.97
C GLY A 28 7.70 -0.62 14.53
N ASN A 29 7.36 0.43 15.29
CA ASN A 29 7.58 1.83 14.84
C ASN A 29 6.77 2.16 13.56
N GLU A 30 5.61 1.51 13.41
CA GLU A 30 4.75 1.59 12.24
C GLU A 30 3.86 2.83 12.25
N ILE A 31 3.58 3.37 11.06
CA ILE A 31 2.60 4.44 10.86
C ILE A 31 1.24 3.94 11.35
N GLY A 32 0.53 4.73 12.16
CA GLY A 32 -0.84 4.42 12.58
C GLY A 32 -1.83 4.48 11.41
N PHE A 33 -1.90 3.40 10.62
CA PHE A 33 -2.86 3.25 9.53
C PHE A 33 -3.74 2.03 9.75
N TRP A 34 -4.97 2.10 9.24
CA TRP A 34 -5.92 1.00 9.30
C TRP A 34 -6.79 1.00 8.06
N ILE A 35 -6.99 -0.18 7.50
CA ILE A 35 -7.76 -0.39 6.27
C ILE A 35 -9.07 -1.05 6.66
N PHE A 36 -10.17 -0.41 6.26
CA PHE A 36 -11.51 -0.96 6.39
C PHE A 36 -12.01 -1.36 5.01
N ASP A 37 -11.93 -2.65 4.71
CA ASP A 37 -12.44 -3.24 3.47
C ASP A 37 -13.89 -3.66 3.62
N TYR A 38 -14.66 -3.61 2.54
CA TYR A 38 -16.05 -4.04 2.50
C TYR A 38 -16.41 -4.49 1.09
N ALA A 39 -17.46 -5.31 0.99
CA ALA A 39 -17.95 -5.77 -0.29
C ALA A 39 -18.66 -4.62 -1.03
N PRO A 40 -18.53 -4.50 -2.37
CA PRO A 40 -19.11 -3.37 -3.11
C PRO A 40 -20.61 -3.15 -2.89
N GLU A 41 -21.37 -4.21 -2.63
CA GLU A 41 -22.80 -4.17 -2.29
C GLU A 41 -23.12 -3.37 -1.01
N ASP A 42 -22.14 -3.18 -0.13
CA ASP A 42 -22.28 -2.44 1.12
C ASP A 42 -21.91 -0.95 1.00
N GLU A 43 -21.44 -0.48 -0.16
CA GLU A 43 -20.98 0.89 -0.40
C GLU A 43 -21.96 1.97 0.12
N LEU A 44 -23.26 1.81 -0.13
CA LEU A 44 -24.26 2.77 0.34
C LEU A 44 -24.35 2.83 1.87
N LYS A 45 -24.24 1.68 2.54
CA LYS A 45 -24.26 1.59 4.00
C LYS A 45 -23.00 2.21 4.60
N VAL A 46 -21.84 1.97 3.99
CA VAL A 46 -20.58 2.57 4.43
C VAL A 46 -20.62 4.09 4.26
N ARG A 47 -21.14 4.60 3.13
CA ARG A 47 -21.29 6.04 2.91
C ARG A 47 -22.22 6.70 3.94
N GLU A 48 -23.35 6.08 4.22
CA GLU A 48 -24.27 6.55 5.27
C GLU A 48 -23.58 6.55 6.65
N TYR A 49 -22.83 5.50 6.96
CA TYR A 49 -22.07 5.41 8.19
C TYR A 49 -20.99 6.48 8.32
N LEU A 50 -20.28 6.80 7.23
CA LEU A 50 -19.26 7.87 7.23
C LEU A 50 -19.86 9.23 7.57
N HIS A 51 -21.05 9.56 7.05
CA HIS A 51 -21.77 10.78 7.45
C HIS A 51 -22.13 10.79 8.94
N PHE A 52 -22.55 9.64 9.48
CA PHE A 52 -22.77 9.49 10.92
C PHE A 52 -21.47 9.65 11.71
N LEU A 53 -20.38 9.04 11.26
CA LEU A 53 -19.07 9.07 11.91
C LEU A 53 -18.53 10.50 11.98
N ASP A 54 -18.57 11.24 10.87
CA ASP A 54 -18.14 12.64 10.81
C ASP A 54 -18.92 13.48 11.85
N GLY A 55 -20.25 13.38 11.85
CA GLY A 55 -21.09 14.08 12.83
C GLY A 55 -20.90 13.61 14.28
N MET A 56 -20.52 12.36 14.50
CA MET A 56 -20.19 11.83 15.82
C MET A 56 -18.87 12.40 16.33
N LEU A 57 -17.84 12.40 15.48
CA LEU A 57 -16.51 12.92 15.80
C LEU A 57 -16.57 14.42 16.10
N GLU A 58 -17.27 15.20 15.27
CA GLU A 58 -17.46 16.64 15.51
C GLU A 58 -18.14 16.94 16.85
N LYS A 59 -19.14 16.13 17.24
CA LYS A 59 -19.93 16.37 18.47
C LYS A 59 -19.27 15.84 19.74
N LYS A 60 -18.69 14.63 19.68
CA LYS A 60 -18.17 13.92 20.86
C LYS A 60 -16.67 14.04 21.02
N HIS A 61 -15.95 14.35 19.95
CA HIS A 61 -14.49 14.42 19.90
C HIS A 61 -14.02 15.70 19.20
N SER A 62 -14.68 16.84 19.46
CA SER A 62 -14.39 18.16 18.84
C SER A 62 -12.94 18.65 18.99
N GLN A 63 -12.19 18.08 19.93
CA GLN A 63 -10.76 18.34 20.11
C GLN A 63 -9.88 17.68 19.03
N LEU A 64 -10.37 16.62 18.37
CA LEU A 64 -9.67 15.92 17.29
C LEU A 64 -9.94 16.63 15.97
N LYS A 65 -8.87 16.94 15.25
CA LYS A 65 -8.90 17.45 13.90
C LYS A 65 -8.94 16.27 12.94
N VAL A 66 -10.12 16.02 12.39
CA VAL A 66 -10.34 14.91 11.47
C VAL A 66 -10.66 15.46 10.09
N VAL A 67 -10.04 14.89 9.06
CA VAL A 67 -10.38 15.20 7.66
C VAL A 67 -10.78 13.92 6.94
N ASN A 68 -11.86 14.00 6.15
CA ASN A 68 -12.28 12.94 5.25
C ASN A 68 -11.95 13.34 3.81
N ILE A 69 -11.01 12.63 3.20
CA ILE A 69 -10.54 12.84 1.85
C ILE A 69 -11.14 11.75 0.95
N ASN A 70 -12.11 12.13 0.13
CA ASN A 70 -12.55 11.28 -0.97
C ASN A 70 -11.51 11.33 -2.09
N LEU A 71 -10.81 10.22 -2.30
CA LEU A 71 -9.64 10.16 -3.17
C LEU A 71 -9.98 10.38 -4.65
N LEU A 72 -11.10 9.82 -5.12
CA LEU A 72 -11.56 10.05 -6.50
C LEU A 72 -11.86 11.54 -6.71
N GLN A 73 -12.58 12.18 -5.79
CA GLN A 73 -12.87 13.61 -5.89
C GLN A 73 -11.57 14.43 -5.84
N ALA A 74 -10.64 14.09 -4.95
CA ALA A 74 -9.36 14.78 -4.86
C ALA A 74 -8.54 14.68 -6.17
N VAL A 75 -8.58 13.52 -6.84
CA VAL A 75 -7.97 13.33 -8.17
C VAL A 75 -8.67 14.17 -9.23
N VAL A 76 -10.00 14.18 -9.25
CA VAL A 76 -10.77 14.99 -10.21
C VAL A 76 -10.45 16.47 -10.04
N ASP A 77 -10.53 16.99 -8.82
CA ASP A 77 -10.19 18.38 -8.52
C ASP A 77 -8.75 18.72 -8.92
N TYR A 78 -7.81 17.82 -8.66
CA TYR A 78 -6.41 18.02 -9.01
C TYR A 78 -6.17 18.13 -10.52
N LEU A 79 -6.86 17.29 -11.29
CA LEU A 79 -6.80 17.33 -12.74
C LEU A 79 -7.53 18.56 -13.29
N ASP A 80 -8.60 19.01 -12.64
CA ASP A 80 -9.35 20.21 -13.01
C ASP A 80 -8.53 21.48 -12.78
N GLU A 81 -7.89 21.62 -11.62
CA GLU A 81 -6.96 22.71 -11.29
C GLU A 81 -5.77 22.77 -12.27
N ARG A 82 -5.46 21.65 -12.94
CA ARG A 82 -4.44 21.55 -13.98
C ARG A 82 -4.97 21.71 -15.41
N ASN A 83 -6.25 22.03 -15.57
CA ASN A 83 -6.94 22.11 -16.86
C ASN A 83 -6.76 20.84 -17.70
N PHE A 84 -6.73 19.68 -17.05
CA PHE A 84 -6.45 18.39 -17.69
C PHE A 84 -7.73 17.56 -17.96
N ILE A 85 -8.86 17.89 -17.33
CA ILE A 85 -10.12 17.12 -17.43
C ILE A 85 -10.60 16.98 -18.88
N ASP A 86 -10.75 18.10 -19.60
CA ASP A 86 -11.20 18.06 -20.99
C ASP A 86 -10.27 17.24 -21.88
N LYS A 87 -8.96 17.39 -21.66
CA LYS A 87 -7.93 16.64 -22.39
C LYS A 87 -8.00 15.15 -22.08
N ALA A 88 -8.24 14.78 -20.83
CA ALA A 88 -8.43 13.40 -20.40
C ALA A 88 -9.65 12.77 -21.09
N ILE A 89 -10.78 13.46 -21.08
CA ILE A 89 -12.04 12.99 -21.71
C ILE A 89 -11.83 12.82 -23.23
N GLN A 90 -11.23 13.81 -23.89
CA GLN A 90 -10.94 13.71 -25.33
C GLN A 90 -9.98 12.57 -25.65
N MET A 91 -8.95 12.39 -24.83
CA MET A 91 -7.97 11.32 -25.02
C MET A 91 -8.60 9.94 -24.84
N GLN A 92 -9.43 9.76 -23.82
CA GLN A 92 -10.18 8.52 -23.62
C GLN A 92 -11.05 8.20 -24.84
N LYS A 93 -11.83 9.18 -25.31
CA LYS A 93 -12.71 9.02 -26.48
C LYS A 93 -11.93 8.67 -27.76
N ALA A 94 -10.76 9.29 -27.95
CA ALA A 94 -10.00 9.14 -29.19
C ALA A 94 -9.03 7.95 -29.19
N LYS A 95 -8.49 7.57 -28.02
CA LYS A 95 -7.35 6.64 -27.91
C LYS A 95 -7.56 5.53 -26.88
N GLY A 96 -8.71 5.49 -26.20
CA GLY A 96 -9.04 4.48 -25.20
C GLY A 96 -8.39 4.69 -23.84
N ASP A 97 -8.74 3.81 -22.90
CA ASP A 97 -8.37 3.91 -21.49
C ASP A 97 -6.88 3.73 -21.25
N GLU A 98 -6.19 2.84 -21.98
CA GLU A 98 -4.74 2.64 -21.82
C GLU A 98 -3.93 3.91 -22.12
N ALA A 99 -4.32 4.63 -23.18
CA ALA A 99 -3.67 5.88 -23.54
C ALA A 99 -3.90 6.97 -22.49
N LEU A 100 -5.12 7.05 -21.94
CA LEU A 100 -5.44 7.93 -20.83
C LEU A 100 -4.61 7.58 -19.59
N LEU A 101 -4.57 6.32 -19.19
CA LEU A 101 -3.79 5.86 -18.03
C LEU A 101 -2.32 6.21 -18.17
N LYS A 102 -1.73 6.02 -19.36
CA LYS A 102 -0.33 6.42 -19.64
C LYS A 102 -0.13 7.92 -19.49
N ALA A 103 -1.09 8.73 -19.94
CA ALA A 103 -1.03 10.19 -19.82
C ALA A 103 -1.22 10.68 -18.38
N LEU A 104 -2.01 9.97 -17.57
CA LEU A 104 -2.26 10.27 -16.16
C LEU A 104 -1.08 9.94 -15.23
N LYS A 105 -0.18 9.00 -15.61
CA LYS A 105 1.01 8.65 -14.80
C LYS A 105 1.86 9.87 -14.42
N GLY A 106 2.03 10.80 -15.34
CA GLY A 106 2.87 11.99 -15.12
C GLY A 106 2.25 12.99 -14.13
N PRO A 107 0.97 13.39 -14.32
CA PRO A 107 0.27 14.23 -13.36
C PRO A 107 0.07 13.58 -11.99
N LEU A 108 -0.35 12.31 -11.95
CA LEU A 108 -0.69 11.57 -10.71
C LEU A 108 0.51 10.91 -10.04
N HIS A 109 1.73 11.19 -10.49
CA HIS A 109 2.94 10.73 -9.83
C HIS A 109 2.97 11.18 -8.36
N MET A 110 3.44 10.32 -7.45
CA MET A 110 3.43 10.58 -6.00
C MET A 110 4.10 11.91 -5.63
N ASP A 111 5.22 12.24 -6.27
CA ASP A 111 5.95 13.50 -6.04
C ASP A 111 5.16 14.77 -6.39
N LYS A 112 4.04 14.64 -7.10
CA LYS A 112 3.19 15.77 -7.48
C LYS A 112 1.82 15.73 -6.82
N PHE A 113 1.24 14.54 -6.68
CA PHE A 113 -0.10 14.39 -6.13
C PHE A 113 -0.11 14.37 -4.59
N ALA A 114 0.88 13.71 -3.96
CA ALA A 114 0.95 13.69 -2.49
C ALA A 114 1.16 15.09 -1.89
N PRO A 115 2.07 15.95 -2.41
CA PRO A 115 2.19 17.32 -1.92
C PRO A 115 0.91 18.15 -2.10
N TYR A 116 0.15 17.90 -3.16
CA TYR A 116 -1.15 18.53 -3.37
C TYR A 116 -2.16 18.11 -2.29
N LEU A 117 -2.24 16.82 -1.95
CA LEU A 117 -3.12 16.36 -0.87
C LEU A 117 -2.73 16.98 0.48
N VAL A 118 -1.43 17.01 0.79
CA VAL A 118 -0.90 17.62 2.03
C VAL A 118 -1.27 19.10 2.09
N SER A 119 -1.11 19.83 0.99
CA SER A 119 -1.42 21.26 0.92
C SER A 119 -2.92 21.54 0.99
N LYS A 120 -3.74 20.80 0.22
CA LYS A 120 -5.18 21.05 0.09
C LYS A 120 -5.96 20.71 1.35
N TYR A 121 -5.57 19.63 2.04
CA TYR A 121 -6.26 19.13 3.22
C TYR A 121 -5.52 19.41 4.53
N ALA A 122 -4.38 20.11 4.45
CA ALA A 122 -3.51 20.42 5.59
C ALA A 122 -3.22 19.18 6.47
N THR A 123 -2.93 18.03 5.85
CA THR A 123 -2.89 16.72 6.55
C THR A 123 -1.92 16.67 7.71
N ASN A 124 -0.85 17.48 7.68
CA ASN A 124 0.13 17.58 8.77
C ASN A 124 -0.42 18.25 10.04
N ALA A 125 -1.58 18.91 9.95
CA ALA A 125 -2.26 19.55 11.08
C ALA A 125 -3.48 18.75 11.57
N GLN A 126 -3.74 17.58 10.98
CA GLN A 126 -4.86 16.70 11.30
C GLN A 126 -4.39 15.59 12.24
N ASP A 127 -5.22 15.23 13.22
CA ASP A 127 -4.98 14.09 14.10
C ASP A 127 -5.37 12.78 13.40
N ILE A 128 -6.40 12.83 12.53
CA ILE A 128 -6.87 11.67 11.76
C ILE A 128 -7.14 12.09 10.31
N VAL A 129 -6.62 11.31 9.36
CA VAL A 129 -6.94 11.43 7.93
C VAL A 129 -7.71 10.18 7.51
N LEU A 130 -9.01 10.32 7.26
CA LEU A 130 -9.83 9.28 6.65
C LEU A 130 -9.69 9.40 5.13
N MET A 131 -9.24 8.33 4.47
CA MET A 131 -9.24 8.26 3.01
C MET A 131 -10.35 7.33 2.53
N THR A 132 -11.24 7.86 1.70
CA THR A 132 -12.42 7.15 1.18
C THR A 132 -12.43 7.14 -0.34
N GLY A 133 -13.23 6.27 -0.97
CA GLY A 133 -13.32 6.20 -2.44
C GLY A 133 -12.03 5.74 -3.14
N VAL A 134 -11.19 4.96 -2.44
CA VAL A 134 -9.90 4.49 -2.97
C VAL A 134 -10.10 3.53 -4.15
N GLU A 135 -11.02 2.56 -4.04
CA GLU A 135 -11.36 1.69 -5.17
C GLU A 135 -12.05 2.44 -6.31
N ALA A 136 -12.88 3.45 -6.01
CA ALA A 136 -13.53 4.28 -7.02
C ALA A 136 -12.51 5.10 -7.85
N ALA A 137 -11.32 5.37 -7.30
CA ALA A 137 -10.20 5.97 -8.03
C ALA A 137 -9.40 4.95 -8.87
N ASN A 138 -9.86 3.69 -8.95
CA ASN A 138 -9.15 2.55 -9.54
C ASN A 138 -7.75 2.36 -8.95
N LEU A 139 -7.56 2.77 -7.69
CA LEU A 139 -6.33 2.60 -6.95
C LEU A 139 -6.45 1.33 -6.13
N ARG A 140 -5.60 0.35 -6.44
CA ARG A 140 -5.38 -0.81 -5.58
C ARG A 140 -4.37 -0.40 -4.53
N ALA A 141 -4.73 -0.48 -3.25
CA ALA A 141 -3.75 -0.30 -2.19
C ALA A 141 -2.63 -1.33 -2.40
N SER A 142 -1.37 -0.87 -2.47
CA SER A 142 -0.19 -1.75 -2.58
C SER A 142 0.19 -2.28 -1.19
N VAL A 143 -0.79 -2.88 -0.54
CA VAL A 143 -0.67 -3.67 0.67
C VAL A 143 -1.34 -4.99 0.34
N GLY A 144 -0.78 -6.11 0.81
CA GLY A 144 -1.46 -7.40 0.69
C GLY A 144 -2.90 -7.26 1.20
N THR A 145 -3.85 -8.03 0.64
CA THR A 145 -5.22 -8.04 1.15
C THR A 145 -5.22 -8.33 2.65
N THR A 146 -6.19 -7.82 3.42
CA THR A 146 -6.25 -8.06 4.87
C THR A 146 -6.20 -9.56 5.17
N GLY A 147 -5.15 -10.02 5.86
CA GLY A 147 -4.90 -11.43 6.15
C GLY A 147 -4.13 -12.23 5.09
N ASP A 148 -3.82 -11.62 3.95
CA ASP A 148 -2.92 -12.14 2.92
C ASP A 148 -1.60 -11.38 3.02
N SER A 149 -0.82 -11.74 4.04
CA SER A 149 0.50 -11.17 4.25
C SER A 149 1.52 -11.72 3.28
N TYR A 150 1.20 -12.55 2.28
CA TYR A 150 2.21 -13.34 1.57
C TYR A 150 3.32 -12.49 0.93
N ASP A 151 2.98 -11.43 0.21
CA ASP A 151 4.00 -10.57 -0.42
C ASP A 151 4.83 -9.78 0.61
N ASN A 152 4.17 -9.28 1.67
CA ASN A 152 4.84 -8.49 2.70
C ASN A 152 5.63 -9.37 3.68
N ALA A 153 5.10 -10.53 4.06
CA ALA A 153 5.72 -11.53 4.92
C ALA A 153 6.90 -12.19 4.23
N LEU A 154 6.85 -12.41 2.91
CA LEU A 154 8.01 -12.90 2.17
C LEU A 154 9.12 -11.83 2.17
N ALA A 155 8.79 -10.58 1.84
CA ALA A 155 9.74 -9.47 1.88
C ALA A 155 10.31 -9.24 3.29
N GLU A 156 9.46 -9.29 4.32
CA GLU A 156 9.83 -9.16 5.74
C GLU A 156 10.71 -10.32 6.21
N THR A 157 10.41 -11.55 5.78
CA THR A 157 11.22 -12.73 6.10
C THR A 157 12.61 -12.60 5.50
N VAL A 158 12.71 -12.24 4.21
CA VAL A 158 14.00 -12.02 3.54
C VAL A 158 14.76 -10.87 4.18
N ASN A 159 14.09 -9.76 4.51
CA ASN A 159 14.70 -8.61 5.18
C ASN A 159 15.15 -8.94 6.61
N GLY A 160 14.38 -9.73 7.35
CA GLY A 160 14.73 -10.22 8.69
C GLY A 160 15.95 -11.15 8.67
N LEU A 161 16.02 -12.06 7.69
CA LEU A 161 17.19 -12.90 7.45
C LEU A 161 18.42 -12.06 7.11
N TYR A 162 18.28 -11.10 6.19
CA TYR A 162 19.37 -10.20 5.80
C TYR A 162 19.92 -9.41 7.01
N LYS A 163 19.03 -8.82 7.82
CA LYS A 163 19.43 -8.09 9.03
C LYS A 163 20.17 -8.99 10.00
N THR A 164 19.70 -10.22 10.21
CA THR A 164 20.32 -11.17 11.15
C THR A 164 21.67 -11.67 10.64
N GLU A 165 21.73 -12.15 9.39
CA GLU A 165 22.88 -12.84 8.81
C GLU A 165 23.99 -11.89 8.35
N VAL A 166 23.64 -10.65 7.99
CA VAL A 166 24.59 -9.67 7.47
C VAL A 166 24.79 -8.54 8.47
N ILE A 167 23.73 -7.77 8.76
CA ILE A 167 23.87 -6.52 9.52
C ILE A 167 24.29 -6.78 10.97
N GLU A 168 23.60 -7.66 11.68
CA GLU A 168 23.86 -7.94 13.09
C GLU A 168 25.03 -8.90 13.29
N TYR A 169 25.19 -9.93 12.44
CA TYR A 169 26.30 -10.87 12.55
C TYR A 169 27.67 -10.21 12.30
N LEU A 170 27.78 -9.38 11.26
CA LEU A 170 29.04 -8.71 10.89
C LEU A 170 29.18 -7.32 11.53
N LYS A 171 28.31 -6.99 12.49
CA LYS A 171 28.17 -5.65 13.06
C LYS A 171 29.47 -5.06 13.60
N ALA A 172 30.28 -5.90 14.23
CA ALA A 172 31.55 -5.51 14.84
C ALA A 172 32.65 -5.19 13.81
N ASP A 173 32.48 -5.63 12.56
CA ASP A 173 33.49 -5.53 11.50
C ASP A 173 33.22 -4.38 10.53
N TRP A 174 32.08 -3.69 10.64
CA TRP A 174 31.75 -2.56 9.76
C TRP A 174 32.60 -1.33 10.06
N GLN A 175 33.34 -0.85 9.06
CA GLN A 175 34.06 0.43 9.14
C GLN A 175 33.35 1.55 8.36
N GLY A 176 32.41 1.19 7.49
CA GLY A 176 31.57 2.17 6.80
C GLY A 176 30.61 1.55 5.80
N LEU A 177 29.96 2.42 5.02
CA LEU A 177 28.92 2.04 4.05
C LEU A 177 29.43 1.08 2.96
N ALA A 178 30.69 1.22 2.54
CA ALA A 178 31.27 0.40 1.48
C ALA A 178 31.34 -1.08 1.86
N ASP A 179 31.66 -1.38 3.11
CA ASP A 179 31.72 -2.75 3.63
C ASP A 179 30.33 -3.39 3.62
N VAL A 180 29.32 -2.63 4.09
CA VAL A 180 27.92 -3.07 4.09
C VAL A 180 27.46 -3.35 2.65
N GLN A 181 27.73 -2.45 1.70
CA GLN A 181 27.35 -2.62 0.30
C GLN A 181 27.97 -3.87 -0.32
N LEU A 182 29.27 -4.11 -0.11
CA LEU A 182 29.95 -5.29 -0.63
C LEU A 182 29.36 -6.57 -0.02
N ALA A 183 29.11 -6.58 1.28
CA ALA A 183 28.50 -7.73 1.94
C ALA A 183 27.05 -7.95 1.49
N THR A 184 26.27 -6.89 1.23
CA THR A 184 24.94 -7.01 0.62
C THR A 184 25.02 -7.70 -0.73
N LEU A 185 25.93 -7.28 -1.60
CA LEU A 185 26.10 -7.88 -2.94
C LEU A 185 26.47 -9.36 -2.84
N ASN A 186 27.42 -9.70 -1.96
CA ASN A 186 27.84 -11.08 -1.73
C ASN A 186 26.69 -11.93 -1.15
N TRP A 187 25.93 -11.38 -0.22
CA TRP A 187 24.80 -12.08 0.39
C TRP A 187 23.67 -12.31 -0.61
N VAL A 188 23.34 -11.33 -1.46
CA VAL A 188 22.32 -11.46 -2.52
C VAL A 188 22.74 -12.50 -3.56
N ASP A 189 24.01 -12.51 -3.99
CA ASP A 189 24.53 -13.52 -4.92
C ASP A 189 24.44 -14.92 -4.32
N TRP A 190 24.90 -15.09 -3.07
CA TRP A 190 24.81 -16.36 -2.36
C TRP A 190 23.37 -16.80 -2.12
N PHE A 191 22.49 -15.91 -1.66
CA PHE A 191 21.08 -16.20 -1.39
C PHE A 191 20.36 -16.70 -2.64
N ASN A 192 20.60 -16.07 -3.79
CA ASN A 192 19.91 -16.46 -5.02
C ASN A 192 20.52 -17.67 -5.72
N LYS A 193 21.84 -17.85 -5.70
CA LYS A 193 22.52 -18.87 -6.51
C LYS A 193 22.99 -20.10 -5.75
N LYS A 194 23.11 -20.02 -4.43
CA LYS A 194 23.75 -21.07 -3.61
C LYS A 194 22.90 -21.53 -2.44
N ARG A 195 22.09 -20.64 -1.85
CA ARG A 195 21.22 -20.99 -0.73
C ARG A 195 20.07 -21.87 -1.22
N VAL A 196 19.95 -23.06 -0.65
CA VAL A 196 18.84 -23.97 -0.94
C VAL A 196 17.69 -23.73 0.03
N HIS A 197 16.46 -23.75 -0.48
CA HIS A 197 15.25 -23.55 0.32
C HIS A 197 14.37 -24.79 0.29
N SER A 198 13.95 -25.28 1.46
CA SER A 198 13.05 -26.43 1.56
C SER A 198 11.70 -26.18 0.86
N SER A 199 11.20 -24.94 0.91
CA SER A 199 9.99 -24.50 0.19
C SER A 199 10.12 -24.55 -1.33
N LEU A 200 11.34 -24.52 -1.87
CA LEU A 200 11.64 -24.63 -3.30
C LEU A 200 12.04 -26.06 -3.70
N GLY A 201 11.86 -27.04 -2.81
CA GLY A 201 12.28 -28.42 -3.08
C GLY A 201 13.79 -28.63 -2.96
N TYR A 202 14.45 -27.90 -2.06
CA TYR A 202 15.91 -27.95 -1.81
C TYR A 202 16.78 -27.53 -3.00
N VAL A 203 16.28 -26.60 -3.81
CA VAL A 203 17.06 -25.94 -4.87
C VAL A 203 17.23 -24.45 -4.56
N SER A 204 18.15 -23.79 -5.27
CA SER A 204 18.34 -22.34 -5.13
C SER A 204 17.22 -21.56 -5.82
N PRO A 205 16.95 -20.31 -5.42
CA PRO A 205 15.97 -19.46 -6.11
C PRO A 205 16.26 -19.34 -7.62
N PHE A 206 17.53 -19.22 -7.99
CA PHE A 206 17.96 -19.14 -9.38
C PHE A 206 17.64 -20.41 -10.17
N ASP A 207 17.95 -21.60 -9.61
CA ASP A 207 17.65 -22.87 -10.27
C ASP A 207 16.13 -23.11 -10.35
N PHE A 208 15.39 -22.73 -9.31
CA PHE A 208 13.94 -22.83 -9.29
C PHE A 208 13.29 -21.98 -10.39
N GLU A 209 13.76 -20.74 -10.55
CA GLU A 209 13.30 -19.83 -11.61
C GLU A 209 13.65 -20.38 -13.01
N ALA A 210 14.86 -20.91 -13.20
CA ALA A 210 15.27 -21.54 -14.45
C ALA A 210 14.38 -22.73 -14.83
N MET A 211 14.09 -23.62 -13.86
CA MET A 211 13.18 -24.76 -14.06
C MET A 211 11.76 -24.32 -14.43
N TYR A 212 11.28 -23.21 -13.86
CA TYR A 212 9.97 -22.64 -14.18
C TYR A 212 9.90 -22.15 -15.64
N TYR A 213 10.90 -21.38 -16.09
CA TYR A 213 10.94 -20.88 -17.47
C TYR A 213 11.15 -22.00 -18.49
N ASP A 214 11.95 -23.02 -18.18
CA ASP A 214 12.09 -24.19 -19.05
C ASP A 214 10.74 -24.91 -19.24
N LYS A 215 9.96 -25.05 -18.16
CA LYS A 215 8.61 -25.65 -18.22
C LYS A 215 7.63 -24.83 -19.06
N ILE A 216 7.69 -23.50 -18.99
CA ILE A 216 6.86 -22.61 -19.82
C ILE A 216 7.26 -22.69 -21.29
N ASN A 217 8.56 -22.67 -21.59
CA ASN A 217 9.08 -22.77 -22.96
C ASN A 217 8.74 -24.12 -23.60
N LEU A 218 8.77 -25.21 -22.83
CA LEU A 218 8.32 -26.53 -23.28
C LEU A 218 6.82 -26.54 -23.63
N LEU A 219 5.96 -25.88 -22.85
CA LEU A 219 4.52 -25.80 -23.12
C LEU A 219 4.18 -24.92 -24.33
N GLY A 220 5.01 -23.92 -24.65
CA GLY A 220 4.86 -23.07 -25.83
C GLY A 220 5.31 -23.71 -27.15
N GLN A 221 6.01 -24.86 -27.12
CA GLN A 221 6.42 -25.61 -28.31
C GLN A 221 5.46 -26.75 -28.70
N VAL A 222 4.46 -27.05 -27.86
CA VAL A 222 3.44 -28.09 -28.13
C VAL A 222 2.06 -27.50 -28.46
N ALA A 223 1.97 -26.18 -28.65
CA ALA A 223 0.74 -25.47 -29.05
C ALA A 223 0.75 -25.09 -30.53
#